data_AF-J0NL38-F1
#
_entry.id   AF-J0NL38-F1
#
_cell.length_a   1.000
_cell.length_b   1.000
_cell.length_c   1.000
_cell.angle_alpha   90.00
_cell.angle_beta   90.00
_cell.angle_gamma   90.00
#
_symmetry.space_group_name_H-M   'P 1'
#
loop_
_entity.id
_entity.type
_entity.pdbx_description
1 polymer ?
#
loop_
_entity_poly.entity_id
_entity_poly.type
_entity_poly.pdbx_seq_one_letter_code
_entity_poly.pdbx_strand_id
1 'polypeptide(L)'
;MFGVFQPRQRLFAKISRLNTDGEYQRVIALIEGHRGYENDYELVGLLAQAYIDYAQPSMDAFKDLLQSAANLLASTQAQGAGDPLWNQRMGVALYWMDRNEEAVPYLRHSLQLNPSDSTTSRFLELCEAEITERTTVAPPTVEQIARYFDRKDWKYALKEDKGVLVTDFTRGHYWLSCDSDGSDIQLRGALLVVPDEDLKAPLMDACNEWNSLMRWPKAYVSDIDGPLRIYAEMYVTCRHGLTFTNLCVNVSRFIHTAEDFFEDITTKFPTLLQDPPQEGDS
;
A
#
# COMPACT_ATOMS: atom_id res chain seq x y z
N MET A 1 -42.78 12.74 -36.06
CA MET A 1 -41.64 13.40 -36.75
C MET A 1 -40.37 12.89 -36.06
N PHE A 2 -39.77 11.81 -36.56
CA PHE A 2 -38.57 11.23 -35.96
C PHE A 2 -37.36 12.03 -36.41
N GLY A 3 -36.70 12.73 -35.48
CA GLY A 3 -35.48 13.47 -35.76
C GLY A 3 -34.38 12.52 -36.21
N VAL A 4 -33.90 12.68 -37.44
CA VAL A 4 -32.71 11.99 -37.94
C VAL A 4 -31.53 12.59 -37.18
N PHE A 5 -31.05 11.92 -36.13
CA PHE A 5 -29.82 12.34 -35.45
C PHE A 5 -28.68 12.47 -36.46
N GLN A 6 -27.98 13.60 -36.41
CA GLN A 6 -26.78 13.84 -37.22
C GLN A 6 -25.71 12.76 -36.89
N PRO A 7 -24.83 12.37 -37.84
CA PRO A 7 -23.84 11.31 -37.63
C PRO A 7 -23.00 11.46 -36.35
N ARG A 8 -22.59 12.70 -36.01
CA ARG A 8 -21.90 13.03 -34.76
C ARG A 8 -22.74 12.65 -33.53
N GLN A 9 -23.98 13.12 -33.46
CA GLN A 9 -24.85 12.86 -32.31
C GLN A 9 -25.09 11.36 -32.07
N ARG A 10 -25.17 10.56 -33.14
CA ARG A 10 -25.28 9.09 -33.04
C ARG A 10 -24.03 8.47 -32.43
N LEU A 11 -22.84 8.96 -32.80
CA LEU A 11 -21.57 8.50 -32.23
C LEU A 11 -21.52 8.80 -30.73
N PHE A 12 -21.80 10.03 -30.32
CA PHE A 12 -21.79 10.42 -28.90
C PHE A 12 -22.84 9.67 -28.09
N ALA A 13 -24.06 9.48 -28.62
CA ALA A 13 -25.08 8.67 -27.95
C ALA A 13 -24.63 7.21 -27.76
N LYS A 14 -23.92 6.65 -28.76
CA LYS A 14 -23.37 5.29 -28.67
C LYS A 14 -22.24 5.20 -27.63
N ILE A 15 -21.33 6.17 -27.60
CA ILE A 15 -20.25 6.24 -26.61
C ILE A 15 -20.84 6.36 -25.20
N SER A 16 -21.79 7.27 -25.01
CA SER A 16 -22.46 7.47 -23.72
C SER A 16 -23.12 6.19 -23.22
N ARG A 17 -23.85 5.47 -24.09
CA ARG A 17 -24.46 4.18 -23.72
C ARG A 17 -23.41 3.16 -23.30
N LEU A 18 -22.35 2.98 -24.08
CA LEU A 18 -21.29 2.01 -23.76
C LEU A 18 -20.59 2.35 -22.44
N ASN A 19 -20.34 3.63 -22.16
CA ASN A 19 -19.78 4.07 -20.88
C ASN A 19 -20.71 3.73 -19.71
N THR A 20 -22.03 3.95 -19.85
CA THR A 20 -23.00 3.56 -18.82
C THR A 20 -23.04 2.05 -18.60
N ASP A 21 -22.84 1.26 -19.66
CA ASP A 21 -22.79 -0.20 -19.60
C ASP A 21 -21.42 -0.73 -19.11
N GLY A 22 -20.45 0.13 -18.79
CA GLY A 22 -19.10 -0.25 -18.35
C GLY A 22 -18.21 -0.87 -19.45
N GLU A 23 -18.61 -0.69 -20.71
CA GLU A 23 -18.01 -1.31 -21.89
C GLU A 23 -16.84 -0.45 -22.44
N TYR A 24 -15.89 -0.10 -21.57
CA TYR A 24 -14.82 0.87 -21.87
C TYR A 24 -13.91 0.44 -23.02
N GLN A 25 -13.58 -0.84 -23.14
CA GLN A 25 -12.83 -1.38 -24.28
C GLN A 25 -13.52 -1.09 -25.62
N ARG A 26 -14.86 -1.21 -25.66
CA ARG A 26 -15.64 -0.94 -26.86
C ARG A 26 -15.71 0.55 -27.16
N VAL A 27 -15.65 1.40 -26.14
CA VAL A 27 -15.55 2.86 -26.31
C VAL A 27 -14.19 3.23 -26.90
N ILE A 28 -13.11 2.68 -26.36
CA ILE A 28 -11.74 2.88 -26.90
C ILE A 28 -11.70 2.49 -28.38
N ALA A 29 -12.08 1.25 -28.70
CA ALA A 29 -12.09 0.76 -30.09
C ALA A 29 -13.01 1.58 -31.02
N LEU A 30 -14.15 2.07 -30.50
CA LEU A 30 -15.08 2.89 -31.27
C LEU A 30 -14.50 4.27 -31.61
N ILE A 31 -13.83 4.91 -30.67
CA ILE A 31 -13.25 6.25 -30.87
C ILE A 31 -11.99 6.16 -31.74
N GLU A 32 -11.09 5.20 -31.48
CA GLU A 32 -9.87 5.01 -32.27
C GLU A 32 -10.16 4.61 -33.71
N GLY A 33 -11.27 3.89 -33.95
CA GLY A 33 -11.76 3.59 -35.30
C GLY A 33 -12.38 4.80 -36.03
N HIS A 34 -12.61 5.93 -35.35
CA HIS A 34 -13.21 7.11 -35.94
C HIS A 34 -12.14 8.03 -36.55
N ARG A 35 -12.14 8.15 -37.89
CA ARG A 35 -11.14 8.97 -38.58
C ARG A 35 -11.14 10.43 -38.09
N GLY A 36 -9.98 10.91 -37.66
CA GLY A 36 -9.77 12.32 -37.27
C GLY A 36 -10.19 12.64 -35.84
N TYR A 37 -10.47 11.63 -35.00
CA TYR A 37 -10.80 11.82 -33.59
C TYR A 37 -9.73 12.62 -32.84
N GLU A 38 -8.47 12.52 -33.27
CA GLU A 38 -7.31 13.20 -32.67
C GLU A 38 -7.42 14.73 -32.74
N ASN A 39 -8.19 15.25 -33.69
CA ASN A 39 -8.44 16.69 -33.86
C ASN A 39 -9.75 17.13 -33.19
N ASP A 40 -10.46 16.22 -32.53
CA ASP A 40 -11.75 16.46 -31.90
C ASP A 40 -11.59 16.41 -30.38
N TYR A 41 -11.52 17.60 -29.78
CA TYR A 41 -11.34 17.79 -28.34
C TYR A 41 -12.26 16.90 -27.49
N GLU A 42 -13.53 16.78 -27.89
CA GLU A 42 -14.53 16.04 -27.13
C GLU A 42 -14.28 14.53 -27.22
N LEU A 43 -13.92 14.01 -28.39
CA LEU A 43 -13.56 12.60 -28.57
C LEU A 43 -12.25 12.25 -27.88
N VAL A 44 -11.23 13.13 -27.94
CA VAL A 44 -9.97 12.93 -27.20
C VAL A 44 -10.22 12.86 -25.70
N GLY A 45 -11.06 13.77 -25.17
CA GLY A 45 -11.42 13.76 -23.75
C GLY A 45 -12.19 12.50 -23.33
N LEU A 46 -13.11 12.02 -24.16
CA LEU A 46 -13.85 10.77 -23.92
C LEU A 46 -12.95 9.53 -24.02
N LEU A 47 -12.00 9.52 -24.95
CA LEU A 47 -11.04 8.43 -25.09
C LEU A 47 -10.10 8.38 -23.88
N ALA A 48 -9.59 9.52 -23.43
CA ALA A 48 -8.77 9.58 -22.23
C ALA A 48 -9.53 9.09 -20.99
N GLN A 49 -10.81 9.48 -20.84
CA GLN A 49 -11.66 8.94 -19.77
C GLN A 49 -11.83 7.42 -19.87
N ALA A 50 -12.12 6.91 -21.08
CA ALA A 50 -12.30 5.47 -21.28
C ALA A 50 -11.02 4.68 -20.97
N TYR A 51 -9.84 5.24 -21.27
CA TYR A 51 -8.56 4.66 -20.87
C TYR A 51 -8.39 4.62 -19.33
N ILE A 52 -8.73 5.71 -18.65
CA ILE A 52 -8.69 5.78 -17.17
C ILE A 52 -9.65 4.74 -16.55
N ASP A 53 -10.89 4.68 -17.03
CA ASP A 53 -11.92 3.79 -16.48
C ASP A 53 -11.64 2.31 -16.79
N TYR A 54 -10.99 2.03 -17.93
CA TYR A 54 -10.61 0.68 -18.32
C TYR A 54 -9.38 0.15 -17.57
N ALA A 55 -8.47 1.03 -17.16
CA ALA A 55 -7.21 0.65 -16.51
C ALA A 55 -7.47 0.04 -15.13
N GLN A 56 -7.22 -1.26 -14.97
CA GLN A 56 -7.30 -1.95 -13.67
C GLN A 56 -5.91 -2.30 -13.14
N PRO A 57 -5.63 -2.13 -11.83
CA PRO A 57 -4.30 -2.37 -11.25
C PRO A 57 -3.73 -3.78 -11.46
N SER A 58 -4.58 -4.77 -11.71
CA SER A 58 -4.18 -6.16 -11.99
C SER A 58 -3.74 -6.41 -13.43
N MET A 59 -3.88 -5.42 -14.33
CA MET A 59 -3.50 -5.56 -15.74
C MET A 59 -2.02 -5.22 -15.93
N ASP A 60 -1.30 -6.02 -16.73
CA ASP A 60 0.07 -5.70 -17.13
C ASP A 60 0.15 -4.34 -17.86
N ALA A 61 -0.88 -4.01 -18.64
CA ALA A 61 -0.99 -2.75 -19.39
C ALA A 61 -1.46 -1.55 -18.55
N PHE A 62 -1.68 -1.70 -17.24
CA PHE A 62 -2.30 -0.66 -16.39
C PHE A 62 -1.63 0.71 -16.55
N LYS A 63 -0.30 0.76 -16.41
CA LYS A 63 0.46 2.01 -16.52
C LYS A 63 0.46 2.58 -17.95
N ASP A 64 0.50 1.72 -18.95
CA ASP A 64 0.51 2.14 -20.36
C ASP A 64 -0.83 2.76 -20.77
N LEU A 65 -1.95 2.24 -20.27
CA LEU A 65 -3.28 2.80 -20.49
C LEU A 65 -3.42 4.20 -19.85
N LEU A 66 -2.96 4.36 -18.61
CA LEU A 66 -2.96 5.65 -17.92
C LEU A 66 -2.04 6.68 -18.60
N GLN A 67 -0.86 6.23 -19.05
CA GLN A 67 0.06 7.07 -19.80
C GLN A 67 -0.54 7.48 -21.15
N SER A 68 -1.29 6.59 -21.81
CA SER A 68 -2.03 6.92 -23.04
C SER A 68 -3.10 7.98 -22.80
N ALA A 69 -3.87 7.87 -21.72
CA ALA A 69 -4.82 8.90 -21.31
C ALA A 69 -4.14 10.26 -21.06
N ALA A 70 -3.03 10.27 -20.30
CA ALA A 70 -2.28 11.48 -20.02
C ALA A 70 -1.71 12.13 -21.30
N ASN A 71 -1.20 11.32 -22.24
CA ASN A 71 -0.67 11.81 -23.52
C ASN A 71 -1.78 12.44 -24.39
N LEU A 72 -2.96 11.81 -24.45
CA LEU A 72 -4.13 12.34 -25.14
C LEU A 72 -4.55 13.70 -24.55
N LEU A 73 -4.65 13.80 -23.23
CA LEU A 73 -5.00 15.06 -22.56
C LEU A 73 -3.93 16.13 -22.79
N ALA A 74 -2.65 15.77 -22.69
CA ALA A 74 -1.55 16.70 -22.95
C ALA A 74 -1.60 17.27 -24.37
N SER A 75 -2.00 16.46 -25.37
CA SER A 75 -2.15 16.91 -26.76
C SER A 75 -3.21 18.01 -26.94
N THR A 76 -4.18 18.11 -26.01
CA THR A 76 -5.28 19.08 -26.05
C THR A 76 -5.18 20.16 -24.97
N GLN A 77 -4.04 20.30 -24.30
CA GLN A 77 -3.85 21.26 -23.19
C GLN A 77 -4.26 22.69 -23.54
N ALA A 78 -3.94 23.16 -24.75
CA ALA A 78 -4.27 24.53 -25.19
C ALA A 78 -5.79 24.81 -25.21
N GLN A 79 -6.60 23.77 -25.45
CA GLN A 79 -8.07 23.86 -25.45
C GLN A 79 -8.65 23.54 -24.05
N GLY A 80 -8.05 22.57 -23.35
CA GLY A 80 -8.59 22.00 -22.12
C GLY A 80 -8.18 22.67 -20.82
N ALA A 81 -7.18 23.56 -20.82
CA ALA A 81 -6.68 24.18 -19.57
C ALA A 81 -7.79 24.86 -18.74
N GLY A 82 -8.79 25.47 -19.38
CA GLY A 82 -9.94 26.09 -18.73
C GLY A 82 -11.17 25.18 -18.54
N ASP A 83 -11.06 23.88 -18.85
CA ASP A 83 -12.13 22.89 -18.70
C ASP A 83 -11.93 22.10 -17.38
N PRO A 84 -12.91 22.11 -16.45
CA PRO A 84 -12.81 21.35 -15.22
C PRO A 84 -12.64 19.85 -15.44
N LEU A 85 -13.29 19.27 -16.46
CA LEU A 85 -13.22 17.82 -16.74
C LEU A 85 -11.87 17.41 -17.31
N TRP A 86 -11.25 18.25 -18.15
CA TRP A 86 -9.90 17.99 -18.65
C TRP A 86 -8.89 17.97 -17.51
N ASN A 87 -8.96 18.96 -16.61
CA ASN A 87 -8.11 19.03 -15.43
C ASN A 87 -8.34 17.85 -14.48
N GLN A 88 -9.60 17.48 -14.23
CA GLN A 88 -9.94 16.29 -13.45
C GLN A 88 -9.30 15.04 -14.04
N ARG A 89 -9.52 14.77 -15.34
CA ARG A 89 -8.98 13.57 -16.02
C ARG A 89 -7.46 13.51 -15.95
N MET A 90 -6.78 14.63 -16.15
CA MET A 90 -5.32 14.69 -16.06
C MET A 90 -4.86 14.38 -14.63
N GLY A 91 -5.48 15.01 -13.63
CA GLY A 91 -5.21 14.75 -12.22
C GLY A 91 -5.44 13.30 -11.82
N VAL A 92 -6.55 12.70 -12.24
CA VAL A 92 -6.88 11.30 -11.94
C VAL A 92 -5.92 10.32 -12.63
N ALA A 93 -5.56 10.55 -13.90
CA ALA A 93 -4.56 9.73 -14.59
C ALA A 93 -3.20 9.79 -13.87
N LEU A 94 -2.77 10.97 -13.44
CA LEU A 94 -1.53 11.16 -12.68
C LEU A 94 -1.59 10.49 -11.30
N TYR A 95 -2.71 10.58 -10.59
CA TYR A 95 -2.93 9.88 -9.31
C TYR A 95 -2.74 8.37 -9.45
N TRP A 96 -3.40 7.74 -10.43
CA TRP A 96 -3.28 6.29 -10.63
C TRP A 96 -1.88 5.84 -11.07
N MET A 97 -1.05 6.75 -11.58
CA MET A 97 0.37 6.52 -11.87
C MET A 97 1.29 6.77 -10.66
N ASP A 98 0.74 7.03 -9.47
CA ASP A 98 1.47 7.41 -8.24
C ASP A 98 2.27 8.73 -8.39
N ARG A 99 1.79 9.64 -9.25
CA ARG A 99 2.40 10.96 -9.51
C ARG A 99 1.62 12.07 -8.83
N ASN A 100 1.40 11.92 -7.51
CA ASN A 100 0.49 12.76 -6.74
C ASN A 100 0.88 14.25 -6.76
N GLU A 101 2.18 14.55 -6.68
CA GLU A 101 2.70 15.91 -6.70
C GLU A 101 2.36 16.63 -8.01
N GLU A 102 2.33 15.89 -9.13
CA GLU A 102 1.92 16.41 -10.43
C GLU A 102 0.39 16.44 -10.59
N ALA A 103 -0.34 15.52 -9.95
CA ALA A 103 -1.80 15.47 -9.98
C ALA A 103 -2.46 16.66 -9.26
N VAL A 104 -1.93 17.04 -8.09
CA VAL A 104 -2.46 18.10 -7.21
C VAL A 104 -2.79 19.41 -7.94
N PRO A 105 -1.90 20.03 -8.74
CA PRO A 105 -2.22 21.29 -9.41
C PRO A 105 -3.41 21.17 -10.38
N TYR A 106 -3.55 20.05 -11.10
CA TYR A 106 -4.70 19.82 -11.99
C TYR A 106 -6.00 19.63 -11.20
N LEU A 107 -5.99 18.81 -10.15
CA LEU A 107 -7.17 18.57 -9.31
C LEU A 107 -7.64 19.86 -8.61
N ARG A 108 -6.70 20.67 -8.08
CA ARG A 108 -7.02 21.98 -7.51
C ARG A 108 -7.61 22.93 -8.55
N HIS A 109 -7.06 22.97 -9.76
CA HIS A 109 -7.59 23.83 -10.80
C HIS A 109 -8.99 23.39 -11.26
N SER A 110 -9.23 22.08 -11.37
CA SER A 110 -10.56 21.53 -11.63
C SER A 110 -11.57 21.98 -10.57
N LEU A 111 -11.24 21.93 -9.28
CA LEU A 111 -12.10 22.40 -8.19
C LEU A 111 -12.28 23.92 -8.15
N GLN A 112 -11.31 24.70 -8.61
CA GLN A 112 -11.51 26.15 -8.78
C GLN A 112 -12.58 26.45 -9.83
N LEU A 113 -12.60 25.67 -10.91
CA LEU A 113 -13.57 25.80 -12.01
C LEU A 113 -14.93 25.16 -11.68
N ASN A 114 -14.95 24.07 -10.90
CA ASN A 114 -16.14 23.39 -10.42
C ASN A 114 -15.98 22.91 -8.95
N PRO A 115 -16.27 23.77 -7.95
CA PRO A 115 -16.07 23.44 -6.54
C PRO A 115 -16.96 22.31 -5.99
N SER A 116 -18.03 21.95 -6.71
CA SER A 116 -19.00 20.96 -6.26
C SER A 116 -18.65 19.51 -6.62
N ASP A 117 -17.54 19.29 -7.34
CA ASP A 117 -17.11 17.98 -7.78
C ASP A 117 -16.51 17.15 -6.63
N SER A 118 -17.34 16.31 -6.04
CA SER A 118 -16.94 15.42 -4.94
C SER A 118 -15.88 14.39 -5.36
N THR A 119 -15.88 13.94 -6.62
CA THR A 119 -14.90 12.97 -7.12
C THR A 119 -13.53 13.62 -7.16
N THR A 120 -13.43 14.82 -7.73
CA THR A 120 -12.17 15.56 -7.77
C THR A 120 -11.68 15.94 -6.37
N SER A 121 -12.58 16.37 -5.47
CA SER A 121 -12.24 16.63 -4.06
C SER A 121 -11.63 15.40 -3.40
N ARG A 122 -12.23 14.22 -3.62
CA ARG A 122 -11.74 12.98 -3.05
C ARG A 122 -10.34 12.62 -3.54
N PHE A 123 -10.07 12.74 -4.83
CA PHE A 123 -8.73 12.48 -5.37
C PHE A 123 -7.70 13.48 -4.87
N LEU A 124 -8.07 14.76 -4.73
CA LEU A 124 -7.16 15.77 -4.18
C LEU A 124 -6.78 15.44 -2.73
N GLU A 125 -7.76 15.11 -1.89
CA GLU A 125 -7.54 14.70 -0.50
C GLU A 125 -6.62 13.47 -0.41
N LEU A 126 -6.83 12.48 -1.29
CA LEU A 126 -5.98 11.28 -1.35
C LEU A 126 -4.54 11.64 -1.73
N CYS A 127 -4.33 12.41 -2.80
CA CYS A 127 -3.02 12.88 -3.21
C CYS A 127 -2.30 13.60 -2.07
N GLU A 128 -2.96 14.57 -1.44
CA GLU A 128 -2.38 15.38 -0.37
C GLU A 128 -2.05 14.53 0.86
N ALA A 129 -2.94 13.63 1.27
CA ALA A 129 -2.69 12.72 2.39
C ALA A 129 -1.51 11.78 2.11
N GLU A 130 -1.44 11.18 0.93
CA GLU A 130 -0.34 10.29 0.54
C GLU A 130 1.00 11.04 0.46
N ILE A 131 1.02 12.27 -0.07
CA ILE A 131 2.21 13.14 -0.05
C ILE A 131 2.62 13.42 1.39
N THR A 132 1.69 13.81 2.26
CA THR A 132 1.96 14.05 3.69
C THR A 132 2.58 12.82 4.34
N GLU A 133 2.06 11.62 4.07
CA GLU A 133 2.60 10.37 4.63
C GLU A 133 3.99 9.98 4.14
N ARG A 134 4.36 10.45 2.94
CA ARG A 134 5.69 10.22 2.36
C ARG A 134 6.71 11.29 2.73
N THR A 135 6.28 12.49 3.12
CA THR A 135 7.16 13.66 3.27
C THR A 135 7.20 14.23 4.69
N THR A 136 6.14 14.06 5.48
CA THR A 136 6.08 14.60 6.84
C THR A 136 6.89 13.71 7.77
N VAL A 137 7.92 14.29 8.38
CA VAL A 137 8.76 13.64 9.37
C VAL A 137 8.22 13.97 10.76
N ALA A 138 7.86 12.95 11.53
CA ALA A 138 7.37 13.09 12.90
C ALA A 138 7.90 11.93 13.76
N PRO A 139 7.95 12.09 15.09
CA PRO A 139 8.21 10.96 16.00
C PRO A 139 7.19 9.83 15.73
N PRO A 140 7.63 8.56 15.67
CA PRO A 140 6.72 7.45 15.49
C PRO A 140 5.85 7.26 16.73
N THR A 141 4.65 6.77 16.50
CA THR A 141 3.75 6.36 17.57
C THR A 141 3.20 4.96 17.32
N VAL A 142 2.77 4.28 18.38
CA VAL A 142 2.19 2.94 18.24
C VAL A 142 0.85 3.00 17.52
N GLU A 143 0.11 4.11 17.60
CA GLU A 143 -1.11 4.34 16.82
C GLU A 143 -0.83 4.39 15.31
N GLN A 144 0.34 4.89 14.90
CA GLN A 144 0.74 4.81 13.50
C GLN A 144 1.03 3.36 13.09
N ILE A 145 1.64 2.56 13.95
CA ILE A 145 1.82 1.11 13.71
C ILE A 145 0.44 0.43 13.60
N ALA A 146 -0.48 0.72 14.52
CA ALA A 146 -1.86 0.22 14.48
C ALA A 146 -2.58 0.59 13.18
N ARG A 147 -2.49 1.86 12.75
CA ARG A 147 -3.03 2.33 11.47
C ARG A 147 -2.45 1.58 10.27
N TYR A 148 -1.17 1.21 10.33
CA TYR A 148 -0.58 0.37 9.28
C TYR A 148 -1.17 -1.04 9.28
N PHE A 149 -1.39 -1.63 10.45
CA PHE A 149 -2.06 -2.93 10.59
C PHE A 149 -3.49 -2.90 10.06
N ASP A 150 -4.26 -1.83 10.35
CA ASP A 150 -5.60 -1.64 9.79
C ASP A 150 -5.60 -1.66 8.26
N ARG A 151 -4.61 -1.00 7.62
CA ARG A 151 -4.46 -1.01 6.15
C ARG A 151 -4.13 -2.38 5.57
N LYS A 152 -3.50 -3.23 6.37
CA LYS A 152 -3.14 -4.60 5.98
C LYS A 152 -4.21 -5.62 6.35
N ASP A 153 -5.27 -5.20 7.03
CA ASP A 153 -6.27 -6.08 7.61
C ASP A 153 -5.62 -7.13 8.54
N TRP A 154 -4.58 -6.71 9.27
CA TRP A 154 -3.86 -7.55 10.22
C TRP A 154 -4.43 -7.37 11.62
N LYS A 155 -4.61 -8.48 12.34
CA LYS A 155 -5.12 -8.46 13.71
C LYS A 155 -4.06 -7.99 14.68
N TYR A 156 -4.46 -7.23 15.69
CA TYR A 156 -3.59 -6.79 16.77
C TYR A 156 -4.39 -6.46 18.03
N ALA A 157 -3.69 -6.32 19.15
CA ALA A 157 -4.19 -5.74 20.39
C ALA A 157 -3.27 -4.60 20.82
N LEU A 158 -3.85 -3.45 21.17
CA LEU A 158 -3.12 -2.31 21.69
C LEU A 158 -3.12 -2.32 23.21
N LYS A 159 -1.94 -2.33 23.82
CA LYS A 159 -1.75 -2.18 25.27
C LYS A 159 -1.36 -0.72 25.55
N GLU A 160 -2.36 0.16 25.56
CA GLU A 160 -2.18 1.61 25.69
C GLU A 160 -1.41 2.00 26.95
N ASP A 161 -1.62 1.28 28.05
CA ASP A 161 -0.91 1.45 29.34
C ASP A 161 0.60 1.24 29.23
N LYS A 162 1.04 0.47 28.23
CA LYS A 162 2.45 0.11 28.01
C LYS A 162 3.04 0.74 26.76
N GLY A 163 2.23 1.35 25.90
CA GLY A 163 2.68 1.81 24.59
C GLY A 163 3.22 0.66 23.73
N VAL A 164 2.50 -0.46 23.69
CA VAL A 164 2.90 -1.65 22.91
C VAL A 164 1.73 -2.19 22.09
N LEU A 165 1.97 -2.43 20.80
CA LEU A 165 1.10 -3.23 19.95
C LEU A 165 1.55 -4.68 19.99
N VAL A 166 0.58 -5.59 20.17
CA VAL A 166 0.81 -7.04 20.27
C VAL A 166 0.04 -7.76 19.18
N THR A 167 0.65 -8.77 18.57
CA THR A 167 0.04 -9.54 17.49
C THR A 167 0.67 -10.92 17.37
N ASP A 168 -0.02 -11.82 16.68
CA ASP A 168 0.41 -13.17 16.35
C ASP A 168 0.38 -13.33 14.82
N PHE A 169 1.45 -13.88 14.25
CA PHE A 169 1.47 -14.33 12.86
C PHE A 169 1.52 -15.86 12.80
N THR A 170 2.05 -16.45 11.72
CA THR A 170 2.02 -17.90 11.50
C THR A 170 2.84 -18.62 12.56
N ARG A 171 3.99 -18.04 12.94
CA ARG A 171 4.93 -18.68 13.87
C ARG A 171 5.17 -17.85 15.12
N GLY A 172 5.43 -16.56 14.96
CA GLY A 172 5.83 -15.69 16.06
C GLY A 172 4.69 -15.00 16.80
N HIS A 173 4.95 -14.69 18.06
CA HIS A 173 4.23 -13.69 18.84
C HIS A 173 5.07 -12.40 18.91
N TYR A 174 4.45 -11.24 18.69
CA TYR A 174 5.15 -9.99 18.44
C TYR A 174 4.76 -8.86 19.39
N TRP A 175 5.73 -8.02 19.72
CA TRP A 175 5.60 -6.78 20.47
C TRP A 175 6.27 -5.64 19.70
N LEU A 176 5.50 -4.62 19.37
CA LEU A 176 5.95 -3.46 18.62
C LEU A 176 5.71 -2.22 19.48
N SER A 177 6.78 -1.49 19.80
CA SER A 177 6.71 -0.32 20.68
C SER A 177 7.54 0.84 20.13
N CYS A 178 7.14 2.04 20.54
CA CYS A 178 7.92 3.26 20.35
C CYS A 178 8.40 3.72 21.72
N ASP A 179 9.63 4.22 21.79
CA ASP A 179 10.14 4.80 23.03
C ASP A 179 9.29 6.01 23.46
N SER A 180 9.29 6.30 24.76
CA SER A 180 8.40 7.32 25.35
C SER A 180 8.62 8.73 24.83
N ASP A 181 9.80 9.03 24.29
CA ASP A 181 10.14 10.30 23.66
C ASP A 181 10.00 10.26 22.13
N GLY A 182 9.56 9.13 21.56
CA GLY A 182 9.47 8.88 20.13
C GLY A 182 10.83 8.89 19.43
N SER A 183 11.93 8.64 20.15
CA SER A 183 13.26 8.63 19.55
C SER A 183 13.52 7.35 18.76
N ASP A 184 13.05 6.21 19.24
CA ASP A 184 13.37 4.90 18.66
C ASP A 184 12.14 3.99 18.59
N ILE A 185 12.20 3.00 17.70
CA ILE A 185 11.21 1.93 17.58
C ILE A 185 11.89 0.61 17.96
N GLN A 186 11.23 -0.15 18.82
CA GLN A 186 11.61 -1.52 19.13
C GLN A 186 10.58 -2.47 18.53
N LEU A 187 11.05 -3.35 17.65
CA LEU A 187 10.24 -4.40 17.05
C LEU A 187 10.79 -5.74 17.52
N ARG A 188 9.97 -6.52 18.21
CA ARG A 188 10.37 -7.81 18.79
C ARG A 188 9.35 -8.88 18.43
N GLY A 189 9.85 -10.06 18.11
CA GLY A 189 9.09 -11.27 17.88
C GLY A 189 9.72 -12.40 18.67
N ALA A 190 8.93 -13.35 19.12
CA ALA A 190 9.43 -14.55 19.77
C ALA A 190 8.69 -15.79 19.29
N LEU A 191 9.45 -16.86 19.13
CA LEU A 191 8.94 -18.21 19.03
C LEU A 191 9.00 -18.86 20.42
N LEU A 192 7.89 -19.43 20.86
CA LEU A 192 7.85 -20.21 22.09
C LEU A 192 8.61 -21.52 21.87
N VAL A 193 9.51 -21.86 22.78
CA VAL A 193 10.24 -23.13 22.75
C VAL A 193 9.74 -23.99 23.90
N VAL A 194 9.39 -25.24 23.60
CA VAL A 194 9.19 -26.25 24.65
C VAL A 194 10.56 -26.52 25.29
N PRO A 195 10.72 -26.33 26.61
CA PRO A 195 12.02 -26.44 27.25
C PRO A 195 12.60 -27.85 27.12
N ASP A 196 13.79 -27.94 26.54
CA ASP A 196 14.67 -29.09 26.57
C ASP A 196 16.08 -28.54 26.83
N GLU A 197 16.73 -29.01 27.90
CA GLU A 197 18.04 -28.51 28.31
C GLU A 197 19.11 -28.72 27.22
N ASP A 198 18.93 -29.73 26.37
CA ASP A 198 19.86 -30.05 25.29
C ASP A 198 19.67 -29.17 24.04
N LEU A 199 18.56 -28.42 23.93
CA LEU A 199 18.26 -27.58 22.77
C LEU A 199 18.90 -26.18 22.84
N LYS A 200 19.27 -25.68 24.03
CA LYS A 200 19.73 -24.28 24.16
C LYS A 200 20.98 -23.98 23.33
N ALA A 201 22.00 -24.84 23.38
CA ALA A 201 23.24 -24.63 22.63
C ALA A 201 23.04 -24.72 21.10
N PRO A 202 22.38 -25.75 20.54
CA PRO A 202 22.06 -25.80 19.12
C PRO A 202 21.25 -24.60 18.62
N LEU A 203 20.28 -24.12 19.41
CA LEU A 203 19.48 -22.94 19.06
C LEU A 203 20.34 -21.65 19.05
N MET A 204 21.26 -21.52 20.00
CA MET A 204 22.21 -20.39 20.01
C MET A 204 23.12 -20.41 18.77
N ASP A 205 23.61 -21.58 18.37
CA ASP A 205 24.42 -21.72 17.16
C ASP A 205 23.65 -21.34 15.90
N ALA A 206 22.38 -21.77 15.79
CA ALA A 206 21.51 -21.39 14.67
C ALA A 206 21.22 -19.88 14.64
N CYS A 207 21.00 -19.23 15.80
CA CYS A 207 20.88 -17.78 15.89
C CYS A 207 22.16 -17.07 15.43
N ASN A 208 23.33 -17.58 15.82
CA ASN A 208 24.62 -17.01 15.42
C ASN A 208 24.88 -17.16 13.92
N GLU A 209 24.54 -18.32 13.36
CA GLU A 209 24.59 -18.56 11.91
C GLU A 209 23.69 -17.55 11.18
N TRP A 210 22.43 -17.41 11.59
CA TRP A 210 21.50 -16.42 11.03
C TRP A 210 22.09 -15.01 11.06
N ASN A 211 22.56 -14.56 12.22
CA ASN A 211 23.14 -13.23 12.41
C ASN A 211 24.40 -13.00 11.55
N SER A 212 25.12 -14.06 11.17
CA SER A 212 26.29 -13.96 10.30
C SER A 212 25.93 -13.78 8.82
N LEU A 213 24.74 -14.23 8.42
CA LEU A 213 24.27 -14.24 7.03
C LEU A 213 23.28 -13.11 6.74
N MET A 214 22.49 -12.73 7.74
CA MET A 214 21.36 -11.83 7.59
C MET A 214 21.62 -10.51 8.31
N ARG A 215 21.15 -9.40 7.71
CA ARG A 215 21.31 -8.07 8.31
C ARG A 215 20.30 -7.81 9.44
N TRP A 216 19.14 -8.45 9.35
CA TRP A 216 18.03 -8.34 10.30
C TRP A 216 17.13 -9.57 10.15
N PRO A 217 16.34 -9.91 11.18
CA PRO A 217 16.45 -9.36 12.54
C PRO A 217 17.69 -9.89 13.26
N LYS A 218 18.04 -9.28 14.40
CA LYS A 218 18.99 -9.89 15.34
C LYS A 218 18.28 -11.07 16.02
N ALA A 219 18.85 -12.25 15.87
CA ALA A 219 18.36 -13.48 16.48
C ALA A 219 19.10 -13.79 17.79
N TYR A 220 18.39 -14.23 18.83
CA TYR A 220 19.01 -14.72 20.06
C TYR A 220 18.08 -15.62 20.86
N VAL A 221 18.64 -16.39 21.79
CA VAL A 221 17.88 -17.23 22.72
C VAL A 221 17.94 -16.58 24.11
N SER A 222 16.81 -16.52 24.81
CA SER A 222 16.75 -15.98 26.18
C SER A 222 15.65 -16.64 27.00
N ASP A 223 15.93 -16.84 28.28
CA ASP A 223 15.03 -17.32 29.34
C ASP A 223 14.86 -16.26 30.46
N ILE A 224 15.34 -15.02 30.24
CA ILE A 224 15.30 -13.95 31.25
C ILE A 224 13.87 -13.53 31.58
N ASP A 225 12.98 -13.49 30.58
CA ASP A 225 11.60 -13.02 30.72
C ASP A 225 10.59 -14.18 30.91
N GLY A 226 11.05 -15.37 31.32
CA GLY A 226 10.22 -16.55 31.59
C GLY A 226 10.68 -17.80 30.84
N PRO A 227 9.79 -18.56 30.17
CA PRO A 227 10.19 -19.76 29.45
C PRO A 227 11.20 -19.43 28.34
N LEU A 228 12.08 -20.38 28.04
CA LEU A 228 13.05 -20.27 26.96
C LEU A 228 12.35 -19.87 25.67
N ARG A 229 12.83 -18.81 25.04
CA ARG A 229 12.31 -18.29 23.77
C ARG A 229 13.43 -17.98 22.80
N ILE A 230 13.10 -18.10 21.54
CA ILE A 230 13.95 -17.64 20.44
C ILE A 230 13.38 -16.31 19.98
N TYR A 231 14.20 -15.28 20.04
CA TYR A 231 13.82 -13.91 19.75
C TYR A 231 14.37 -13.47 18.40
N ALA A 232 13.54 -12.73 17.68
CA ALA A 232 13.91 -11.86 16.59
C ALA A 232 13.70 -10.42 17.05
N GLU A 233 14.71 -9.57 16.92
CA GLU A 233 14.61 -8.18 17.34
C GLU A 233 15.23 -7.22 16.32
N MET A 234 14.55 -6.10 16.10
CA MET A 234 15.04 -4.99 15.30
C MET A 234 14.77 -3.67 16.01
N TYR A 235 15.83 -2.89 16.17
CA TYR A 235 15.74 -1.51 16.64
C TYR A 235 15.91 -0.57 15.46
N VAL A 236 15.06 0.44 15.39
CA VAL A 236 15.13 1.49 14.38
C VAL A 236 15.33 2.81 15.09
N THR A 237 16.50 3.41 14.90
CA THR A 237 16.77 4.74 15.44
C THR A 237 16.13 5.81 14.57
N CYS A 238 15.32 6.65 15.21
CA CYS A 238 14.55 7.68 14.53
C CYS A 238 14.42 8.96 15.36
N ARG A 239 15.51 9.36 16.01
CA ARG A 239 15.60 10.51 16.91
C ARG A 239 15.06 11.84 16.35
N HIS A 240 15.06 11.98 15.03
CA HIS A 240 14.57 13.16 14.33
C HIS A 240 13.21 12.95 13.67
N GLY A 241 12.52 11.86 14.03
CA GLY A 241 11.32 11.36 13.40
C GLY A 241 11.59 10.54 12.15
N LEU A 242 10.52 10.01 11.59
CA LEU A 242 10.48 9.38 10.28
C LEU A 242 9.14 9.68 9.59
N THR A 243 9.07 9.41 8.30
CA THR A 243 7.81 9.48 7.57
C THR A 243 6.96 8.25 7.85
N PHE A 244 5.64 8.38 7.75
CA PHE A 244 4.75 7.23 7.95
C PHE A 244 5.09 6.07 7.02
N THR A 245 5.47 6.38 5.77
CA THR A 245 5.87 5.36 4.80
C THR A 245 7.14 4.62 5.23
N ASN A 246 8.13 5.33 5.78
CA ASN A 246 9.33 4.69 6.34
C ASN A 246 9.02 3.80 7.55
N LEU A 247 8.02 4.16 8.37
CA LEU A 247 7.58 3.35 9.50
C LEU A 247 7.05 2.01 8.99
N CYS A 248 6.12 2.09 8.04
CA CYS A 248 5.49 0.94 7.40
C CYS A 248 6.53 -0.01 6.78
N VAL A 249 7.54 0.53 6.10
CA VAL A 249 8.62 -0.26 5.49
C VAL A 249 9.41 -1.02 6.54
N ASN A 250 9.76 -0.39 7.68
CA ASN A 250 10.50 -1.06 8.75
C ASN A 250 9.66 -2.13 9.45
N VAL A 251 8.40 -1.83 9.78
CA VAL A 251 7.47 -2.79 10.39
C VAL A 251 7.26 -4.00 9.49
N SER A 252 6.95 -3.78 8.20
CA SER A 252 6.78 -4.84 7.20
C SER A 252 8.02 -5.70 7.07
N ARG A 253 9.20 -5.07 6.90
CA ARG A 253 10.47 -5.77 6.76
C ARG A 253 10.74 -6.67 7.96
N PHE A 254 10.56 -6.14 9.17
CA PHE A 254 10.78 -6.89 10.38
C PHE A 254 9.87 -8.12 10.46
N ILE A 255 8.57 -7.95 10.28
CA ILE A 255 7.60 -9.06 10.37
C ILE A 255 7.97 -10.18 9.39
N HIS A 256 8.18 -9.86 8.11
CA HIS A 256 8.53 -10.88 7.11
C HIS A 256 9.85 -11.58 7.43
N THR A 257 10.91 -10.83 7.73
CA THR A 257 12.23 -11.43 8.00
C THR A 257 12.30 -12.18 9.33
N ALA A 258 11.45 -11.82 10.30
CA ALA A 258 11.28 -12.60 11.52
C ALA A 258 10.52 -13.90 11.26
N GLU A 259 9.46 -13.89 10.45
CA GLU A 259 8.77 -15.13 10.05
C GLU A 259 9.68 -16.05 9.23
N ASP A 260 10.51 -15.51 8.32
CA ASP A 260 11.53 -16.27 7.58
C ASP A 260 12.54 -16.93 8.54
N PHE A 261 13.00 -16.18 9.55
CA PHE A 261 13.89 -16.72 10.58
C PHE A 261 13.22 -17.83 11.39
N PHE A 262 11.98 -17.62 11.83
CA PHE A 262 11.25 -18.63 12.58
C PHE A 262 10.93 -19.86 11.72
N GLU A 263 10.74 -19.71 10.43
CA GLU A 263 10.63 -20.83 9.49
C GLU A 263 11.94 -21.61 9.37
N ASP A 264 13.08 -20.94 9.21
CA ASP A 264 14.40 -21.61 9.19
C ASP A 264 14.66 -22.40 10.47
N ILE A 265 14.41 -21.78 11.63
CA ILE A 265 14.56 -22.41 12.94
C ILE A 265 13.64 -23.62 13.09
N THR A 266 12.36 -23.48 12.77
CA THR A 266 11.40 -24.60 12.93
C THR A 266 11.64 -25.72 11.92
N THR A 267 12.29 -25.43 10.79
CA THR A 267 12.77 -26.45 9.84
C THR A 267 13.99 -27.20 10.36
N LYS A 268 14.96 -26.49 10.95
CA LYS A 268 16.17 -27.08 11.55
C LYS A 268 15.86 -27.87 12.82
N PHE A 269 14.87 -27.42 13.59
CA PHE A 269 14.44 -28.02 14.85
C PHE A 269 12.93 -28.33 14.85
N PRO A 270 12.48 -29.37 14.12
CA PRO A 270 11.05 -29.70 14.01
C PRO A 270 10.41 -30.09 15.35
N THR A 271 11.21 -30.51 16.34
CA THR A 271 10.76 -30.84 17.69
C THR A 271 10.17 -29.64 18.43
N LEU A 272 10.49 -28.40 18.02
CA LEU A 272 9.91 -27.18 18.58
C LEU A 272 8.41 -27.01 18.29
N LEU A 273 7.89 -27.70 17.28
CA LEU A 273 6.49 -27.60 16.85
C LEU A 273 5.57 -28.61 17.54
N GLN A 274 6.11 -29.46 18.43
CA GLN A 274 5.30 -30.45 19.13
C GLN A 274 4.64 -29.81 20.35
N ASP A 275 3.34 -30.06 20.54
CA ASP A 275 2.66 -29.71 21.79
C ASP A 275 3.41 -30.34 22.97
N PRO A 276 3.48 -29.65 24.14
CA PRO A 276 4.07 -30.24 25.32
C PRO A 276 3.41 -31.61 25.59
N PRO A 277 4.16 -32.63 26.03
CA PRO A 277 3.58 -33.93 26.32
C PRO A 277 2.43 -33.76 27.31
N GLN A 278 1.26 -34.29 26.97
CA GLN A 278 0.12 -34.27 27.88
C GLN A 278 0.52 -35.02 29.15
N GLU A 279 0.55 -34.32 30.29
CA GLU A 279 0.74 -34.95 31.60
C GLU A 279 -0.33 -36.03 31.76
N GLY A 280 0.11 -37.28 31.76
CA GLY A 280 -0.78 -38.42 31.96
C GLY A 280 -1.32 -38.40 33.38
N ASP A 281 -2.65 -38.48 33.51
CA ASP A 281 -3.32 -38.81 34.77
C ASP A 281 -2.63 -40.03 35.41
N SER A 282 -2.05 -39.84 36.59
CA SER A 282 -1.60 -40.89 37.50
C SER A 282 -1.98 -40.54 38.93
#